data_AF-A0A9E5RF68-F1
#
_entry.id   AF-A0A9E5RF68-F1
#
_cell.length_a   1.000
_cell.length_b   1.000
_cell.length_c   1.000
_cell.angle_alpha   90.00
_cell.angle_beta   90.00
_cell.angle_gamma   90.00
#
_symmetry.space_group_name_H-M   'P 1'
#
loop_
_entity.id
_entity.type
_entity.pdbx_description
1 polymer ?
#
loop_
_entity_poly.entity_id
_entity_poly.type
_entity_poly.pdbx_seq_one_letter_code
_entity_poly.pdbx_strand_id
1 'polypeptide(L)'
;MPFAAAPVAAARTQPVAEESALRLVFQSDVPAQLREMLGLFKQTDQPASREQLQSVCRNLTQAGEQFELSTWCELLELTRRAIAHSDNSYRTLAPTIIKDIKQAQELVLSGRSAEIAVAKASERYCPPNLNPQQRWTTLQICFPQ
;
A
#
# COMPACT_ATOMS: atom_id res chain seq x y z
N MET A 1 -47.62 26.61 1.62
CA MET A 1 -46.54 25.66 1.29
C MET A 1 -45.63 25.49 2.50
N PRO A 2 -45.61 24.34 3.16
CA PRO A 2 -44.45 23.93 3.95
C PRO A 2 -43.76 22.72 3.30
N PHE A 3 -42.49 22.88 2.95
CA PHE A 3 -41.60 21.77 2.57
C PHE A 3 -41.15 21.11 3.88
N ALA A 4 -41.86 20.07 4.31
CA ALA A 4 -41.48 19.27 5.46
C ALA A 4 -40.21 18.47 5.10
N ALA A 5 -39.13 18.77 5.81
CA ALA A 5 -37.93 17.96 5.84
C ALA A 5 -38.27 16.56 6.38
N ALA A 6 -37.92 15.52 5.62
CA ALA A 6 -37.87 14.15 6.11
C ALA A 6 -36.41 13.67 6.10
N PRO A 7 -35.94 13.03 7.18
CA PRO A 7 -34.57 12.57 7.33
C PRO A 7 -34.40 11.20 6.66
N VAL A 8 -33.31 11.00 5.93
CA VAL A 8 -32.78 9.65 5.67
C VAL A 8 -31.41 9.54 6.31
N ALA A 9 -31.48 9.22 7.60
CA ALA A 9 -30.38 8.72 8.37
C ALA A 9 -29.74 7.50 7.66
N ALA A 10 -28.42 7.56 7.52
CA ALA A 10 -27.51 6.44 7.72
C ALA A 10 -27.97 5.07 7.16
N ALA A 11 -27.86 4.88 5.84
CA ALA A 11 -27.76 3.54 5.28
C ALA A 11 -26.35 2.95 5.58
N ARG A 12 -26.11 2.54 6.84
CA ARG A 12 -24.90 1.79 7.26
C ARG A 12 -25.01 0.31 6.88
N THR A 13 -25.31 0.01 5.61
CA THR A 13 -25.41 -1.38 5.14
C THR A 13 -24.81 -1.53 3.74
N GLN A 14 -23.51 -1.33 3.56
CA GLN A 14 -22.83 -1.76 2.32
C GLN A 14 -21.42 -2.34 2.51
N PRO A 15 -21.19 -3.32 3.42
CA PRO A 15 -19.92 -4.05 3.44
C PRO A 15 -19.65 -4.78 2.11
N VAL A 16 -20.70 -5.25 1.44
CA VAL A 16 -20.58 -6.02 0.17
C VAL A 16 -20.18 -5.17 -1.04
N ALA A 17 -20.65 -3.92 -1.11
CA ALA A 17 -20.33 -3.04 -2.25
C ALA A 17 -18.92 -2.46 -2.11
N GLU A 18 -18.52 -2.11 -0.88
CA GLU A 18 -17.17 -1.67 -0.58
C GLU A 18 -16.14 -2.78 -0.79
N GLU A 19 -16.45 -4.01 -0.38
CA GLU A 19 -15.59 -5.17 -0.67
C GLU A 19 -15.53 -5.47 -2.16
N SER A 20 -16.64 -5.33 -2.91
CA SER A 20 -16.62 -5.49 -4.37
C SER A 20 -15.78 -4.42 -5.05
N ALA A 21 -15.85 -3.17 -4.60
CA ALA A 21 -15.04 -2.06 -5.09
C ALA A 21 -13.55 -2.26 -4.77
N LEU A 22 -13.23 -2.65 -3.54
CA LEU A 22 -11.90 -3.05 -3.10
C LEU A 22 -11.37 -4.14 -4.03
N ARG A 23 -12.13 -5.22 -4.24
CA ARG A 23 -11.68 -6.31 -5.11
C ARG A 23 -11.48 -5.86 -6.54
N LEU A 24 -12.28 -4.92 -7.05
CA LEU A 24 -12.13 -4.38 -8.40
C LEU A 24 -10.84 -3.54 -8.53
N VAL A 25 -10.62 -2.61 -7.59
CA VAL A 25 -9.42 -1.76 -7.52
C VAL A 25 -8.19 -2.64 -7.36
N PHE A 26 -8.21 -3.59 -6.42
CA PHE A 26 -7.10 -4.49 -6.19
C PHE A 26 -6.87 -5.43 -7.37
N GLN A 27 -7.87 -5.85 -8.14
CA GLN A 27 -7.66 -6.70 -9.33
C GLN A 27 -7.21 -5.95 -10.57
N SER A 28 -7.49 -4.64 -10.68
CA SER A 28 -7.18 -3.85 -11.88
C SER A 28 -6.02 -2.88 -11.65
N ASP A 29 -6.11 -2.07 -10.60
CA ASP A 29 -5.23 -0.95 -10.31
C ASP A 29 -3.87 -1.44 -9.81
N VAL A 30 -3.87 -2.37 -8.84
CA VAL A 30 -2.63 -2.96 -8.31
C VAL A 30 -1.75 -3.56 -9.41
N PRO A 31 -2.21 -4.50 -10.27
CA PRO A 31 -1.36 -5.04 -11.33
C PRO A 31 -1.01 -4.02 -12.42
N ALA A 32 -1.78 -2.94 -12.60
CA ALA A 32 -1.38 -1.83 -13.45
C ALA A 32 -0.19 -1.07 -12.84
N GLN A 33 -0.27 -0.71 -11.57
CA GLN A 33 0.79 -0.03 -10.82
C GLN A 33 2.06 -0.90 -10.69
N LEU A 34 1.94 -2.21 -10.47
CA LEU A 34 3.09 -3.13 -10.47
C LEU A 34 3.83 -3.14 -11.82
N ARG A 35 3.09 -3.11 -12.94
CA ARG A 35 3.69 -3.04 -14.30
C ARG A 35 4.43 -1.72 -14.49
N GLU A 36 3.87 -0.62 -13.99
CA GLU A 36 4.51 0.69 -14.01
C GLU A 36 5.80 0.70 -13.18
N MET A 37 5.78 0.15 -11.95
CA MET A 37 7.01 -0.03 -11.15
C MET A 37 8.05 -0.86 -11.90
N LEU A 38 7.65 -1.96 -12.55
CA LEU A 38 8.54 -2.81 -13.35
C LEU A 38 9.19 -2.04 -14.50
N GLY A 39 8.42 -1.17 -15.17
CA GLY A 39 8.93 -0.27 -16.20
C GLY A 39 10.00 0.67 -15.64
N LEU A 40 9.72 1.31 -14.50
CA LEU A 40 10.64 2.22 -13.82
C LEU A 40 11.90 1.51 -13.32
N PHE A 41 11.77 0.28 -12.79
CA PHE A 41 12.90 -0.54 -12.36
C PHE A 41 13.81 -1.00 -13.51
N LYS A 42 13.27 -1.10 -14.72
CA LYS A 42 14.06 -1.40 -15.92
C LYS A 42 14.84 -0.18 -16.44
N GLN A 43 14.47 1.03 -16.02
CA GLN A 43 15.21 2.25 -16.35
C GLN A 43 16.43 2.42 -15.43
N THR A 44 17.37 3.27 -15.86
CA THR A 44 18.53 3.64 -15.05
C THR A 44 18.08 4.35 -13.78
N ASP A 45 18.77 4.12 -12.67
CA ASP A 45 18.53 4.81 -11.39
C ASP A 45 18.73 6.33 -11.56
N GLN A 46 17.63 7.02 -11.83
CA GLN A 46 17.57 8.47 -11.95
C GLN A 46 16.65 9.04 -10.88
N PRO A 47 16.90 10.27 -10.41
CA PRO A 47 16.04 10.92 -9.43
C PRO A 47 14.58 10.98 -9.91
N ALA A 48 14.33 11.22 -11.20
CA ALA A 48 12.99 11.20 -11.77
C ALA A 48 12.30 9.81 -11.65
N SER A 49 13.00 8.71 -11.98
CA SER A 49 12.46 7.36 -11.83
C SER A 49 12.19 7.00 -10.36
N ARG A 50 13.01 7.50 -9.42
CA ARG A 50 12.76 7.36 -7.97
C ARG A 50 11.48 8.07 -7.55
N GLU A 51 11.30 9.32 -8.00
CA GLU A 51 10.09 10.10 -7.69
C GLU A 51 8.84 9.43 -8.26
N GLN A 52 8.91 8.92 -9.49
CA GLN A 52 7.81 8.16 -10.10
C GLN A 52 7.49 6.88 -9.31
N LEU A 53 8.49 6.10 -8.90
CA LEU A 53 8.28 4.91 -8.08
C LEU A 53 7.62 5.26 -6.75
N GLN A 54 8.05 6.35 -6.10
CA GLN A 54 7.44 6.83 -4.87
C GLN A 54 5.98 7.27 -5.09
N SER A 55 5.67 7.90 -6.23
CA SER A 55 4.29 8.25 -6.59
C SER A 55 3.43 7.01 -6.79
N VAL A 56 3.95 5.97 -7.45
CA VAL A 56 3.25 4.69 -7.61
C VAL A 56 2.98 4.04 -6.25
N CYS A 57 3.98 4.01 -5.35
CA CYS A 57 3.76 3.51 -3.98
C CYS A 57 2.71 4.33 -3.23
N ARG A 58 2.72 5.67 -3.35
CA ARG A 58 1.71 6.55 -2.72
C ARG A 58 0.30 6.28 -3.24
N ASN A 59 0.11 6.14 -4.55
CA ASN A 59 -1.19 5.80 -5.14
C ASN A 59 -1.72 4.49 -4.58
N LEU A 60 -0.86 3.47 -4.52
CA LEU A 60 -1.21 2.19 -3.93
C LEU A 60 -1.54 2.31 -2.43
N THR A 61 -0.82 3.15 -1.68
CA THR A 61 -1.08 3.38 -0.24
C THR A 61 -2.46 4.01 -0.07
N GLN A 62 -2.75 5.08 -0.82
CA GLN A 62 -4.04 5.77 -0.77
C GLN A 62 -5.19 4.83 -1.11
N ALA A 63 -5.00 3.93 -2.08
CA ALA A 63 -5.99 2.90 -2.38
C ALA A 63 -6.27 2.00 -1.17
N GLY A 64 -5.25 1.60 -0.40
CA GLY A 64 -5.43 0.83 0.83
C GLY A 64 -6.01 1.62 2.00
N GLU A 65 -5.66 2.90 2.15
CA GLU A 65 -6.19 3.79 3.18
C GLU A 65 -7.70 3.98 3.04
N GLN A 66 -8.19 4.09 1.79
CA GLN A 66 -9.63 4.18 1.51
C GLN A 66 -10.42 2.98 2.03
N PHE A 67 -9.77 1.82 2.17
CA PHE A 67 -10.37 0.59 2.67
C PHE A 67 -9.86 0.20 4.06
N GLU A 68 -9.23 1.12 4.79
CA GLU A 68 -8.68 0.93 6.14
C GLU A 68 -7.67 -0.23 6.26
N LEU A 69 -6.97 -0.56 5.16
CA LEU A 69 -5.99 -1.64 5.10
C LEU A 69 -4.63 -1.17 5.64
N SER A 70 -4.52 -1.11 6.97
CA SER A 70 -3.32 -0.64 7.66
C SER A 70 -2.06 -1.41 7.25
N THR A 71 -2.12 -2.75 7.24
CA THR A 71 -1.00 -3.63 6.86
C THR A 71 -0.54 -3.44 5.40
N TRP A 72 -1.46 -3.13 4.49
CA TRP A 72 -1.13 -2.80 3.11
C TRP A 72 -0.39 -1.47 3.01
N CYS A 73 -0.88 -0.45 3.71
CA CYS A 73 -0.25 0.87 3.75
C CYS A 73 1.17 0.80 4.32
N GLU A 74 1.36 0.01 5.38
CA GLU A 74 2.67 -0.25 5.97
C GLU A 74 3.65 -0.88 4.99
N LEU A 75 3.22 -1.92 4.25
CA LEU A 75 4.05 -2.60 3.26
C LEU A 75 4.56 -1.63 2.18
N LEU A 76 3.68 -0.75 1.72
CA LEU A 76 4.00 0.22 0.67
C LEU A 76 4.86 1.37 1.19
N GLU A 77 4.66 1.81 2.43
CA GLU A 77 5.52 2.81 3.05
C GLU A 77 6.94 2.26 3.27
N LEU A 78 7.07 1.00 3.69
CA LEU A 78 8.37 0.31 3.77
C LEU A 78 9.04 0.22 2.41
N THR A 79 8.27 -0.18 1.39
CA THR A 79 8.72 -0.24 0.00
C THR A 79 9.21 1.13 -0.48
N ARG A 80 8.44 2.19 -0.21
CA ARG A 80 8.78 3.57 -0.58
C ARG A 80 10.08 4.02 0.08
N ARG A 81 10.29 3.70 1.36
CA ARG A 81 11.55 3.97 2.07
C ARG A 81 12.71 3.18 1.47
N ALA A 82 12.52 1.90 1.16
CA ALA A 82 13.53 1.07 0.52
C ALA A 82 14.02 1.65 -0.83
N ILE A 83 13.08 2.18 -1.61
CA ILE A 83 13.35 2.86 -2.90
C ILE A 83 14.03 4.23 -2.68
N ALA A 84 13.69 4.95 -1.62
CA ALA A 84 14.35 6.21 -1.27
C ALA A 84 15.84 6.00 -0.91
N HIS A 85 16.21 4.83 -0.39
CA HIS A 85 17.59 4.49 -0.07
C HIS A 85 18.38 4.05 -1.32
N SER A 86 19.38 4.86 -1.68
CA SER A 86 20.20 4.68 -2.88
C SER A 86 21.14 3.48 -2.89
N ASP A 87 21.35 2.89 -1.72
CA ASP A 87 22.27 1.77 -1.53
C ASP A 87 21.69 0.46 -2.07
N ASN A 88 20.36 0.38 -2.20
CA ASN A 88 19.70 -0.83 -2.65
C ASN A 88 19.63 -0.90 -4.17
N SER A 89 20.21 -1.97 -4.74
CA SER A 89 20.11 -2.25 -6.17
C SER A 89 18.66 -2.46 -6.58
N TYR A 90 18.16 -1.57 -7.45
CA TYR A 90 16.84 -1.66 -8.10
C TYR A 90 16.57 -3.03 -8.70
N ARG A 91 17.60 -3.66 -9.28
CA ARG A 91 17.54 -5.03 -9.83
C ARG A 91 17.14 -6.09 -8.80
N THR A 92 17.52 -5.92 -7.54
CA THR A 92 17.26 -6.88 -6.45
C THR A 92 15.95 -6.54 -5.73
N LEU A 93 15.65 -5.25 -5.58
CA LEU A 93 14.42 -4.77 -4.98
C LEU A 93 13.19 -5.02 -5.86
N ALA A 94 13.31 -4.83 -7.18
CA ALA A 94 12.20 -4.97 -8.12
C ALA A 94 11.44 -6.29 -7.98
N PRO A 95 12.07 -7.48 -8.10
CA PRO A 95 11.34 -8.74 -7.96
C PRO A 95 10.85 -8.98 -6.54
N THR A 96 11.46 -8.36 -5.52
CA THR A 96 11.07 -8.52 -4.12
C THR A 96 9.80 -7.73 -3.84
N ILE A 97 9.79 -6.44 -4.17
CA ILE A 97 8.66 -5.52 -3.99
C ILE A 97 7.45 -6.01 -4.77
N ILE A 98 7.65 -6.42 -6.02
CA ILE A 98 6.57 -6.93 -6.88
C ILE A 98 5.95 -8.19 -6.27
N LYS A 99 6.77 -9.10 -5.72
CA LYS A 99 6.25 -10.30 -5.04
C LYS A 99 5.52 -9.94 -3.76
N ASP A 100 6.04 -9.02 -2.95
CA ASP A 100 5.42 -8.56 -1.72
C ASP A 100 4.04 -7.91 -1.98
N ILE A 101 3.97 -6.94 -2.90
CA ILE A 101 2.71 -6.26 -3.25
C ILE A 101 1.71 -7.26 -3.84
N LYS A 102 2.15 -8.17 -4.71
CA LYS A 102 1.27 -9.20 -5.29
C LYS A 102 0.75 -10.18 -4.21
N GLN A 103 1.62 -10.62 -3.30
CA GLN A 103 1.20 -11.49 -2.20
C GLN A 103 0.20 -10.77 -1.29
N ALA A 104 0.45 -9.49 -0.99
CA ALA A 104 -0.47 -8.68 -0.21
C ALA A 104 -1.82 -8.49 -0.91
N GLN A 105 -1.81 -8.28 -2.23
CA GLN A 105 -3.01 -8.21 -3.06
C GLN A 105 -3.81 -9.50 -2.98
N GLU A 106 -3.19 -10.68 -3.14
CA GLU A 106 -3.87 -11.97 -3.02
C GLU A 106 -4.49 -12.17 -1.63
N LEU A 107 -3.79 -11.75 -0.57
CA LEU A 107 -4.31 -11.79 0.80
C LEU A 107 -5.52 -10.86 0.98
N VAL A 108 -5.45 -9.63 0.47
CA VAL A 108 -6.58 -8.68 0.46
C VAL A 108 -7.78 -9.26 -0.29
N LEU A 109 -7.57 -9.82 -1.49
CA LEU A 109 -8.63 -10.44 -2.30
C LEU A 109 -9.22 -11.70 -1.68
N SER A 110 -8.49 -12.33 -0.75
CA SER A 110 -8.92 -13.49 0.04
C SER A 110 -9.59 -13.11 1.35
N GLY A 111 -9.73 -11.82 1.67
CA GLY A 111 -10.24 -11.34 2.96
C GLY A 111 -9.28 -11.54 4.14
N ARG A 112 -8.00 -11.85 3.85
CA ARG A 112 -6.92 -12.13 4.81
C ARG A 112 -5.91 -10.99 4.86
N SER A 113 -6.35 -9.74 4.69
CA SER A 113 -5.50 -8.56 4.70
C SER A 113 -4.71 -8.38 6.00
N ALA A 114 -5.23 -8.88 7.13
CA ALA A 114 -4.52 -8.91 8.41
C ALA A 114 -3.27 -9.83 8.41
N GLU A 115 -3.19 -10.79 7.48
CA GLU A 115 -2.06 -11.71 7.35
C GLU A 115 -0.99 -11.23 6.37
N ILE A 116 -1.14 -10.02 5.82
CA ILE A 116 -0.10 -9.39 5.02
C ILE A 116 1.14 -9.29 5.90
N ALA A 117 2.16 -10.08 5.54
CA ALA A 117 3.38 -10.25 6.32
C ALA A 117 4.32 -9.05 6.18
N VAL A 118 3.88 -7.88 6.61
CA VAL A 118 4.67 -6.64 6.69
C VAL A 118 6.00 -6.88 7.42
N ALA A 119 5.99 -7.74 8.43
CA ALA A 119 7.18 -8.12 9.18
C ALA A 119 8.29 -8.74 8.30
N LYS A 120 7.95 -9.70 7.42
CA LYS A 120 8.97 -10.34 6.56
C LYS A 120 9.51 -9.42 5.47
N ALA A 121 8.66 -8.53 4.97
CA ALA A 121 9.04 -7.49 4.02
C ALA A 121 9.99 -6.48 4.68
N SER A 122 9.64 -6.00 5.88
CA SER A 122 10.44 -5.05 6.66
C SER A 122 11.86 -5.57 6.92
N GLU A 123 11.99 -6.82 7.34
CA GLU A 123 13.31 -7.45 7.57
C GLU A 123 14.20 -7.49 6.33
N ARG A 124 13.60 -7.52 5.12
CA ARG A 124 14.34 -7.63 3.86
C ARG A 124 14.77 -6.28 3.30
N TYR A 125 14.03 -5.21 3.61
CA TYR A 125 14.33 -3.84 3.18
C TYR A 125 15.13 -3.04 4.22
N CYS A 126 15.18 -3.53 5.45
CA CYS A 126 15.84 -2.91 6.59
C CYS A 126 17.28 -3.40 6.72
N PRO A 127 18.31 -2.54 6.59
CA PRO A 127 19.64 -2.93 7.06
C PRO A 127 19.60 -3.16 8.58
N PRO A 128 20.47 -4.01 9.15
CA PRO A 128 20.47 -4.41 10.57
C PRO A 128 20.71 -3.26 11.59
N ASN A 129 20.74 -2.00 11.13
CA ASN A 129 21.00 -0.82 11.94
C ASN A 129 19.75 0.01 12.29
N LEU A 130 18.54 -0.43 11.98
CA LEU A 130 17.33 0.28 12.43
C LEU A 130 16.93 -0.19 13.84
N ASN A 131 16.95 0.78 14.76
CA ASN A 131 16.59 0.63 16.16
C ASN A 131 15.19 0.00 16.31
N PRO A 132 15.00 -1.08 17.09
CA PRO A 132 13.72 -1.80 17.23
C PRO A 132 12.53 -0.93 17.68
N GLN A 133 12.81 0.25 18.25
CA GLN A 133 11.80 1.24 18.66
C GLN A 133 11.18 2.02 17.48
N GLN A 134 11.81 2.05 16.30
CA GLN A 134 11.30 2.70 15.08
C GLN A 134 10.56 1.72 14.15
N ARG A 135 10.42 0.45 14.56
CA ARG A 135 9.82 -0.61 13.75
C ARG A 135 8.30 -0.50 13.59
N TRP A 136 7.60 0.31 14.41
CA TRP A 136 6.13 0.37 14.42
C TRP A 136 5.50 1.61 15.11
N THR A 137 6.27 2.48 15.76
CA THR A 137 5.72 3.62 16.54
C THR A 137 5.22 4.81 15.70
N THR A 138 5.53 4.90 14.41
CA THR A 138 5.03 5.99 13.55
C THR A 138 3.60 5.75 13.04
N LEU A 139 2.99 4.58 13.27
CA LEU A 139 1.58 4.34 12.93
C LEU A 139 0.59 4.91 13.96
N GLN A 140 1.09 5.47 15.08
CA GLN A 140 0.26 6.25 16.00
C GLN A 140 -0.16 7.63 15.44
N ILE A 141 0.24 7.99 14.21
CA ILE A 141 -0.07 9.29 13.61
C ILE A 141 -1.37 9.27 12.78
N CYS A 142 -1.93 8.09 12.45
CA CYS A 142 -3.21 7.97 11.73
C CYS A 142 -4.39 7.50 12.61
N PHE A 143 -4.36 7.77 13.92
CA PHE A 143 -5.53 7.59 14.78
C PHE A 143 -5.87 8.92 15.46
N PRO A 144 -6.82 9.74 14.95
CA PRO A 144 -7.32 10.87 15.71
C PRO A 144 -8.15 10.38 16.91
N GLN A 145 -7.85 10.93 18.09
CA GLN A 145 -8.63 10.77 19.34
C GLN A 145 -10.04 11.35 19.23
#